data_AF-A0A4U9CZ61-F1
#
_entry.id   AF-A0A4U9CZ61-F1
#
_cell.length_a   1.000
_cell.length_b   1.000
_cell.length_c   1.000
_cell.angle_alpha   90.00
_cell.angle_beta   90.00
_cell.angle_gamma   90.00
#
_symmetry.space_group_name_H-M   'P 1'
#
loop_
_entity.id
_entity.type
_entity.pdbx_description
1 polymer ?
#
loop_
_entity_poly.entity_id
_entity_poly.type
_entity_poly.pdbx_seq_one_letter_code
_entity_poly.pdbx_strand_id
1 'polypeptide(L)'
;MPGEEVKQRLRTGTVVTTDDRNWSCAIPPRRCVSTSAAPSRLIWKARLSPLRGYRFRVPYGTLLCVSDKPLHGEIKLPGQANRFYEGAISEHLQIGIKAIDLLRAEGDHMHSRKLRTFNEPPFR
;
A
#
# COMPACT_ATOMS: atom_id res chain seq x y z
N MET A 1 11.96 -18.05 3.93
CA MET A 1 10.85 -18.65 3.14
C MET A 1 11.22 -18.54 1.67
N PRO A 2 11.11 -19.64 0.90
CA PRO A 2 11.18 -19.61 -0.56
C PRO A 2 10.24 -18.55 -1.16
N GLY A 3 10.63 -17.90 -2.26
CA GLY A 3 9.90 -16.76 -2.83
C GLY A 3 8.45 -17.06 -3.24
N GLU A 4 8.11 -18.33 -3.53
CA GLU A 4 6.75 -18.73 -3.91
C GLU A 4 5.79 -18.85 -2.72
N GLU A 5 6.27 -19.23 -1.54
CA GLU A 5 5.44 -19.31 -0.33
C GLU A 5 4.92 -17.94 0.11
N VAL A 6 5.73 -16.89 -0.14
CA VAL A 6 5.36 -15.50 0.17
C VAL A 6 4.10 -15.08 -0.59
N LYS A 7 3.86 -15.61 -1.80
CA LYS A 7 2.66 -15.28 -2.58
C LYS A 7 1.36 -15.70 -1.89
N GLN A 8 1.39 -16.63 -0.94
CA GLN A 8 0.18 -17.01 -0.19
C GLN A 8 -0.29 -15.88 0.74
N ARG A 9 0.64 -15.06 1.24
CA ARG A 9 0.36 -13.97 2.19
C ARG A 9 0.51 -12.56 1.60
N LEU A 10 1.40 -12.39 0.63
CA LEU A 10 1.67 -11.12 -0.06
C LEU A 10 1.03 -11.10 -1.44
N ARG A 11 0.35 -10.00 -1.77
CA ARG A 11 -0.16 -9.72 -3.10
C ARG A 11 0.39 -8.39 -3.59
N THR A 12 0.96 -8.39 -4.78
CA THR A 12 1.35 -7.17 -5.50
C THR A 12 0.24 -6.82 -6.48
N GLY A 13 -0.24 -5.58 -6.43
CA GLY A 13 -1.34 -5.12 -7.27
C GLY A 13 -1.59 -3.62 -7.17
N THR A 14 -2.60 -3.16 -7.90
CA THR A 14 -3.00 -1.75 -7.93
C THR A 14 -3.86 -1.40 -6.72
N VAL A 15 -3.40 -0.42 -5.95
CA VAL A 15 -4.11 0.13 -4.79
C VAL A 15 -4.97 1.31 -5.24
N VAL A 16 -6.20 1.38 -4.76
CA VAL A 16 -7.09 2.52 -4.99
C VAL A 16 -7.12 3.38 -3.73
N THR A 17 -6.79 4.65 -3.84
CA THR A 17 -6.88 5.64 -2.75
C THR A 17 -8.11 6.50 -2.93
N THR A 18 -8.94 6.62 -1.89
CA THR A 18 -10.12 7.51 -1.88
C THR A 18 -10.18 8.25 -0.54
N ASP A 19 -10.69 9.47 -0.57
CA ASP A 19 -11.00 10.31 0.58
C ASP A 19 -12.43 10.07 1.12
N ASP A 20 -13.29 9.40 0.34
CA ASP A 20 -14.65 9.04 0.77
C ASP A 20 -14.64 7.80 1.68
N ARG A 21 -15.03 8.00 2.94
CA ARG A 21 -15.15 6.91 3.93
C ARG A 21 -16.35 6.01 3.68
N ASN A 22 -17.37 6.51 2.99
CA ASN A 22 -18.63 5.81 2.70
C ASN A 22 -18.67 5.22 1.29
N TRP A 23 -17.49 5.08 0.63
CA TRP A 23 -17.38 4.55 -0.73
C TRP A 23 -18.10 3.20 -0.92
N SER A 24 -18.18 2.38 0.13
CA SER A 24 -18.87 1.08 0.11
C SER A 24 -20.40 1.19 0.02
N CYS A 25 -20.97 2.31 0.48
CA CYS A 25 -22.41 2.57 0.43
C CYS A 25 -22.83 3.26 -0.88
N ALA A 26 -21.91 3.98 -1.53
CA ALA A 26 -22.21 4.82 -2.68
C ALA A 26 -22.17 4.10 -4.04
N ILE A 27 -21.54 2.93 -4.13
CA ILE A 27 -21.31 2.27 -5.43
C ILE A 27 -21.81 0.81 -5.40
N PRO A 28 -22.69 0.40 -6.34
CA PRO A 28 -23.09 -0.99 -6.45
C PRO A 28 -21.84 -1.87 -6.74
N PRO A 29 -21.67 -3.01 -6.05
CA PRO A 29 -20.43 -3.79 -6.05
C PRO A 29 -19.95 -4.19 -7.45
N ARG A 30 -20.88 -4.38 -8.40
CA ARG A 30 -20.59 -4.72 -9.80
C ARG A 30 -19.89 -3.60 -10.58
N ARG A 31 -20.16 -2.33 -10.26
CA ARG A 31 -19.62 -1.16 -10.97
C ARG A 31 -18.24 -0.73 -10.45
N CYS A 32 -17.93 -1.09 -9.20
CA CYS A 32 -16.59 -0.93 -8.62
C CYS A 32 -15.54 -1.85 -9.27
N VAL A 33 -15.94 -3.05 -9.71
CA VAL A 33 -15.04 -4.07 -10.24
C VAL A 33 -14.73 -3.86 -11.73
N SER A 34 -15.65 -3.28 -12.50
CA SER A 34 -15.56 -3.27 -13.97
C SER A 34 -14.68 -2.16 -14.56
N THR A 35 -14.44 -1.05 -13.87
CA THR A 35 -13.72 0.11 -14.46
C THR A 35 -12.19 0.03 -14.36
N SER A 36 -11.65 -0.98 -13.67
CA SER A 36 -10.20 -1.17 -13.53
C SER A 36 -9.89 -2.67 -13.57
N ALA A 37 -9.22 -3.14 -14.61
CA ALA A 37 -8.70 -4.50 -14.70
C ALA A 37 -7.56 -4.70 -13.67
N ALA A 38 -7.91 -4.92 -12.40
CA ALA A 38 -6.95 -5.25 -11.34
C ALA A 38 -7.64 -6.05 -10.21
N PRO A 39 -7.35 -7.37 -10.08
CA PRO A 39 -8.08 -8.29 -9.19
C PRO A 39 -7.70 -8.18 -7.69
N SER A 40 -7.13 -7.07 -7.23
CA SER A 40 -6.72 -6.88 -5.83
C SER A 40 -6.84 -5.41 -5.38
N ARG A 41 -8.07 -4.92 -5.27
CA ARG A 41 -8.35 -3.59 -4.70
C ARG A 41 -8.12 -3.60 -3.19
N LEU A 42 -6.88 -3.34 -2.77
CA LEU A 42 -6.62 -2.79 -1.44
C LEU A 42 -6.95 -1.31 -1.49
N ILE A 43 -7.83 -0.86 -0.60
CA ILE A 43 -8.20 0.54 -0.51
C ILE A 43 -7.44 1.16 0.65
N TRP A 44 -6.58 2.11 0.32
CA TRP A 44 -5.76 2.80 1.29
C TRP A 44 -6.42 4.11 1.72
N LYS A 45 -6.53 4.27 3.03
CA LYS A 45 -7.09 5.44 3.69
C LYS A 45 -5.96 6.24 4.35
N ALA A 46 -5.15 6.95 3.58
CA ALA A 46 -4.28 7.98 4.16
C ALA A 46 -4.13 9.20 3.27
N ARG A 47 -3.92 10.35 3.93
CA ARG A 47 -3.67 11.66 3.33
C ARG A 47 -2.33 11.73 2.58
N LEU A 48 -1.39 10.83 2.88
CA LEU A 48 -0.10 10.70 2.21
C LEU A 48 -0.24 9.79 0.98
N SER A 49 -0.36 10.41 -0.18
CA SER A 49 -0.31 9.74 -1.47
C SER A 49 1.16 9.55 -1.92
N PRO A 50 1.53 8.39 -2.50
CA PRO A 50 2.82 8.17 -3.15
C PRO A 50 3.20 9.24 -4.19
N LEU A 51 2.19 9.94 -4.74
CA LEU A 51 2.37 11.10 -5.63
C LEU A 51 3.24 12.21 -5.02
N ARG A 52 3.25 12.35 -3.68
CA ARG A 52 4.12 13.33 -3.00
C ARG A 52 5.59 12.94 -3.10
N GLY A 53 5.91 11.65 -2.90
CA GLY A 53 7.27 11.14 -3.08
C GLY A 53 7.77 11.36 -4.50
N TYR A 54 6.91 11.09 -5.50
CA TYR A 54 7.20 11.39 -6.89
C TYR A 54 7.49 12.88 -7.13
N ARG A 55 6.64 13.78 -6.64
CA ARG A 55 6.81 15.24 -6.81
C ARG A 55 8.10 15.78 -6.17
N PHE A 56 8.50 15.23 -5.03
CA PHE A 56 9.67 15.69 -4.28
C PHE A 56 10.91 14.83 -4.49
N ARG A 57 10.89 13.90 -5.46
CA ARG A 57 12.00 12.99 -5.78
C ARG A 57 12.48 12.15 -4.58
N VAL A 58 11.58 11.89 -3.64
CA VAL A 58 11.83 11.03 -2.48
C VAL A 58 11.41 9.61 -2.84
N PRO A 59 12.32 8.61 -2.78
CA PRO A 59 11.97 7.21 -3.02
C PRO A 59 10.82 6.76 -2.13
N TYR A 60 9.83 6.11 -2.73
CA TYR A 60 8.58 5.75 -2.07
C TYR A 60 8.19 4.30 -2.33
N GLY A 61 7.49 3.73 -1.36
CA GLY A 61 6.91 2.39 -1.42
C GLY A 61 5.70 2.32 -0.51
N THR A 62 4.82 1.35 -0.73
CA THR A 62 3.63 1.17 0.11
C THR A 62 3.41 -0.31 0.34
N LEU A 63 3.38 -0.71 1.62
CA LEU A 63 3.04 -2.05 2.07
C LEU A 63 1.84 -1.95 3.00
N LEU A 64 0.76 -2.65 2.64
CA LEU A 64 -0.51 -2.59 3.34
C LEU A 64 -0.86 -3.95 3.94
N CYS A 65 -1.44 -3.94 5.13
CA CYS A 65 -2.03 -5.13 5.74
C CYS A 65 -3.56 -5.04 5.62
N VAL A 66 -4.17 -6.12 5.13
CA VAL A 66 -5.62 -6.21 4.95
C VAL A 66 -6.28 -6.19 6.32
N SER A 67 -7.08 -5.14 6.57
CA SER A 67 -7.80 -4.99 7.84
C SER A 67 -9.19 -5.63 7.77
N ASP A 68 -9.86 -5.52 6.63
CA ASP A 68 -11.27 -5.83 6.41
C ASP A 68 -11.52 -6.21 4.95
N LYS A 69 -12.64 -6.90 4.68
CA LYS A 69 -13.03 -7.34 3.34
C LYS A 69 -14.48 -6.93 3.06
N PRO A 70 -14.72 -5.65 2.76
CA PRO A 70 -16.08 -5.11 2.64
C PRO A 70 -16.91 -5.78 1.53
N LEU A 71 -16.26 -6.18 0.42
CA LEU A 71 -16.93 -6.87 -0.70
C LEU A 71 -17.33 -8.33 -0.38
N HIS A 72 -16.87 -8.88 0.74
CA HIS A 72 -17.19 -10.25 1.19
C HIS A 72 -18.09 -10.23 2.43
N GLY A 73 -18.68 -9.08 2.78
CA GLY A 73 -19.55 -8.94 3.95
C GLY A 73 -18.82 -8.77 5.29
N GLU A 74 -17.49 -8.82 5.31
CA GLU A 74 -16.67 -8.58 6.50
C GLU A 74 -16.36 -7.07 6.66
N ILE A 75 -17.39 -6.25 6.87
CA ILE A 75 -17.23 -4.81 7.13
C ILE A 75 -16.92 -4.60 8.62
N LYS A 76 -15.75 -4.03 8.94
CA LYS A 76 -15.44 -3.61 10.30
C LYS A 76 -16.16 -2.32 10.66
N LEU A 77 -16.90 -2.35 11.77
CA LEU A 77 -17.35 -1.13 12.44
C LEU A 77 -16.18 -0.50 13.23
N PRO A 78 -16.11 0.84 13.33
CA PRO A 78 -15.09 1.50 14.14
C PRO A 78 -15.17 1.03 15.60
N GLY A 79 -14.09 0.42 16.10
CA GLY A 79 -14.00 -0.12 17.47
C GLY A 79 -13.96 -1.65 17.57
N GLN A 80 -14.25 -2.39 16.49
CA GLN A 80 -14.05 -3.84 16.47
C GLN A 80 -12.61 -4.20 16.05
N ALA A 81 -11.80 -4.61 17.03
CA ALA A 81 -10.52 -5.23 16.76
C ALA A 81 -10.74 -6.66 16.24
N ASN A 82 -10.35 -6.93 15.00
CA ASN A 82 -10.18 -8.33 14.57
C ASN A 82 -8.98 -8.88 15.34
N ARG A 83 -9.15 -9.99 16.06
CA ARG A 83 -8.06 -10.79 16.65
C ARG A 83 -6.94 -11.10 15.63
N PHE A 84 -7.31 -11.26 14.35
CA PHE A 84 -6.37 -11.45 13.26
C PHE A 84 -5.50 -10.21 12.96
N TYR A 85 -6.04 -9.01 13.14
CA TYR A 85 -5.33 -7.77 12.86
C TYR A 85 -4.34 -7.44 13.98
N GLU A 86 -4.72 -7.59 15.25
CA GLU A 86 -3.85 -7.25 16.38
C GLU A 86 -2.54 -8.05 16.37
N GLY A 87 -2.59 -9.35 16.04
CA GLY A 87 -1.39 -10.16 15.87
C GLY A 87 -0.53 -9.75 14.67
N ALA A 88 -1.15 -9.31 13.57
CA ALA A 88 -0.47 -8.94 12.34
C ALA A 88 0.17 -7.53 12.37
N ILE A 89 -0.22 -6.66 13.31
CA ILE A 89 0.36 -5.30 13.44
C ILE A 89 1.86 -5.37 13.70
N SER A 90 2.27 -6.23 14.64
CA SER A 90 3.68 -6.36 15.02
C SER A 90 4.52 -6.86 13.84
N GLU A 91 4.05 -7.92 13.15
CA GLU A 91 4.72 -8.46 11.96
C GLU A 91 4.81 -7.41 10.84
N HIS A 92 3.74 -6.67 10.58
CA HIS A 92 3.73 -5.60 9.56
C HIS A 92 4.76 -4.51 9.88
N LEU A 93 4.83 -4.07 11.14
CA LEU A 93 5.82 -3.08 11.55
C LEU A 93 7.26 -3.61 11.39
N GLN A 94 7.50 -4.86 11.77
CA GLN A 94 8.81 -5.49 11.61
C GLN A 94 9.23 -5.62 10.14
N ILE A 95 8.29 -5.92 9.23
CA ILE A 95 8.58 -5.91 7.78
C ILE A 95 8.99 -4.49 7.33
N GLY A 96 8.31 -3.45 7.82
CA GLY A 96 8.65 -2.06 7.54
C GLY A 96 10.06 -1.69 8.03
N ILE A 97 10.40 -2.04 9.27
CA ILE A 97 11.73 -1.80 9.84
C ILE A 97 12.80 -2.53 9.03
N LYS A 98 12.57 -3.82 8.71
CA LYS A 98 13.54 -4.60 7.94
C LYS A 98 13.74 -4.05 6.54
N ALA A 99 12.69 -3.55 5.90
CA ALA A 99 12.80 -2.88 4.61
C ALA A 99 13.64 -1.60 4.70
N ILE A 100 13.48 -0.80 5.75
CA ILE A 100 14.32 0.39 5.99
C ILE A 100 15.78 0.00 6.20
N ASP A 101 16.07 -1.06 6.95
CA ASP A 101 17.44 -1.51 7.16
C ASP A 101 18.10 -1.99 5.86
N LEU A 102 17.36 -2.68 5.00
CA LEU A 102 17.85 -3.07 3.67
C LEU A 102 18.09 -1.84 2.78
N LEU A 103 17.16 -0.88 2.76
CA LEU A 103 17.32 0.37 2.01
C LEU A 103 18.49 1.23 2.53
N ARG A 104 18.77 1.18 3.84
CA ARG A 104 19.93 1.84 4.45
C ARG A 104 21.23 1.17 4.00
N ALA A 105 21.28 -0.16 3.96
CA ALA A 105 22.44 -0.91 3.51
C ALA A 105 22.77 -0.68 2.02
N GLU A 106 21.76 -0.38 1.21
CA GLU A 106 21.87 -0.04 -0.22
C GLU A 106 22.61 1.29 -0.46
N GLY A 107 22.67 2.17 0.54
CA GLY A 107 23.40 3.44 0.47
C GLY A 107 22.96 4.32 -0.71
N ASP A 108 23.91 4.75 -1.53
CA ASP A 108 23.66 5.61 -2.70
C ASP A 108 22.85 4.91 -3.81
N HIS A 109 22.86 3.57 -3.87
CA HIS A 109 22.09 2.81 -4.84
C HIS A 109 20.57 2.90 -4.61
N MET A 110 20.14 3.33 -3.42
CA MET A 110 18.73 3.52 -3.08
C MET A 110 18.06 4.56 -3.99
N HIS A 111 18.80 5.60 -4.39
CA HIS A 111 18.26 6.59 -5.32
C HIS A 111 18.68 6.29 -6.77
N SER A 112 17.67 6.11 -7.61
CA SER A 112 17.86 5.89 -9.05
C SER A 112 17.45 7.11 -9.88
N ARG A 113 17.70 7.05 -11.19
CA ARG A 113 17.27 8.08 -12.16
C ARG A 113 15.76 8.10 -12.43
N LYS A 114 14.97 7.19 -11.84
CA LYS A 114 13.53 7.02 -12.10
C LYS A 114 12.67 8.25 -11.78
N LEU A 115 13.15 9.12 -10.88
CA LEU A 115 12.42 10.32 -10.44
C LEU A 115 12.97 11.62 -11.03
N ARG A 116 13.99 11.57 -11.90
CA ARG A 116 14.60 12.77 -12.49
C ARG A 116 13.71 13.39 -13.56
N THR A 117 13.62 14.71 -13.60
CA THR A 117 13.03 15.49 -14.69
C THR A 117 14.11 15.94 -15.70
N PHE A 118 13.69 16.43 -16.87
CA PHE A 118 14.62 16.97 -17.88
C PHE A 118 15.41 18.20 -17.37
N ASN A 119 14.81 18.97 -16.46
CA ASN A 119 15.38 20.16 -15.83
C ASN A 119 15.74 19.92 -14.34
N GLU A 120 16.16 18.71 -13.99
CA GLU A 120 16.45 18.34 -12.60
C GLU A 120 17.55 19.23 -12.01
N PRO A 121 17.35 19.81 -10.80
CA PRO A 121 18.39 20.59 -10.14
C PRO A 121 19.63 19.72 -9.81
N PRO A 122 20.83 20.32 -9.72
CA PRO A 122 22.05 19.58 -9.39
C PRO A 122 22.06 18.98 -7.98
N PHE A 123 21.30 19.58 -7.06
CA PHE A 123 21.24 19.16 -5.66
C PHE A 123 20.13 18.13 -5.42
N ARG A 124 20.41 17.21 -4.50
CA ARG A 124 19.43 16.32 -3.87
C ARG A 124 19.12 16.82 -2.47
#